data_AF-A0A351EA39-F1
#
_entry.id   AF-A0A351EA39-F1
#
_cell.length_a   1.000
_cell.length_b   1.000
_cell.length_c   1.000
_cell.angle_alpha   90.00
_cell.angle_beta   90.00
_cell.angle_gamma   90.00
#
_symmetry.space_group_name_H-M   'P 1'
#
loop_
_entity.id
_entity.type
_entity.pdbx_description
1 polymer ?
#
loop_
_entity_poly.entity_id
_entity_poly.type
_entity_poly.pdbx_seq_one_letter_code
_entity_poly.pdbx_strand_id
1 'polypeptide(L)'
;GGNKVPDGGLTLTGILAIRDEVRPEAVQAIRQVKRAGVQIVMITGDRKETAVAIAKDAGLLTDPRDLVWTSQDLAAMSDEEIKLSLRHLRVVSRALPMDKLRLVNLAQQMNLVVGMTGDGVNDSPALKRADVGFAMGSGTEVAKEAGDIVILDDNFLSIKQAILYGRTIYHSICKFITFQLSINFSAVLINFMAPFIGIEKPLTIIQILWINLVMDTLAALAFGGEPALEKYMDEDPKQRTAPLVSRSMLVTLTLAGLWMTAMAVIFYTSPAVDHLFRNAPDHIYTYTGFFCAYIFMAVANGFNVRSDGLNLLDHITKNPAFLYVMALIVVIQVALTWFGGRLLRTAPLNGAEWGVVIVTALTIIVADWVRKIIRNLLASRGKPGAAA
;
A
#
# COMPACT_ATOMS: atom_id res chain seq x y z
N GLY A 1 -34.39 8.76 -45.91
CA GLY A 1 -35.80 9.19 -45.92
C GLY A 1 -36.41 8.82 -44.57
N GLY A 2 -37.16 9.72 -43.93
CA GLY A 2 -37.87 9.38 -42.69
C GLY A 2 -38.23 10.52 -41.73
N ASN A 3 -37.69 11.74 -41.88
CA ASN A 3 -37.92 12.84 -40.93
C ASN A 3 -38.95 13.89 -41.42
N LYS A 4 -40.03 13.49 -42.08
CA LYS A 4 -41.19 14.37 -42.26
C LYS A 4 -42.29 13.90 -41.33
N VAL A 5 -42.59 14.73 -40.32
CA VAL A 5 -43.79 14.59 -39.50
C VAL A 5 -44.98 14.66 -40.46
N PRO A 6 -45.91 13.69 -40.43
CA PRO A 6 -47.04 13.67 -41.35
C PRO A 6 -47.85 14.98 -41.23
N ASP A 7 -48.21 15.57 -42.37
CA ASP A 7 -48.88 16.88 -42.48
C ASP A 7 -50.30 16.91 -41.87
N GLY A 8 -50.81 15.76 -41.42
CA GLY A 8 -52.04 15.63 -40.64
C GLY A 8 -51.72 15.65 -39.14
N GLY A 9 -52.17 16.70 -38.45
CA GLY A 9 -51.88 16.95 -37.04
C GLY A 9 -51.90 15.70 -36.14
N LEU A 10 -50.86 15.57 -35.32
CA LEU A 10 -50.74 14.47 -34.36
C LEU A 10 -51.68 14.71 -33.17
N THR A 11 -52.39 13.67 -32.73
CA THR A 11 -53.16 13.68 -31.47
C THR A 11 -52.32 13.04 -30.37
N LEU A 12 -52.10 13.75 -29.26
CA LEU A 12 -51.36 13.23 -28.11
C LEU A 12 -52.19 12.16 -27.39
N THR A 13 -51.81 10.89 -27.52
CA THR A 13 -52.51 9.77 -26.85
C THR A 13 -52.09 9.59 -25.39
N GLY A 14 -50.83 9.87 -25.06
CA GLY A 14 -50.28 9.70 -23.72
C GLY A 14 -48.78 9.95 -23.65
N ILE A 15 -48.24 10.04 -22.43
CA ILE A 15 -46.81 10.24 -22.15
C ILE A 15 -46.34 9.07 -21.28
N LEU A 16 -45.26 8.40 -21.71
CA LEU A 16 -44.56 7.40 -20.91
C LEU A 16 -43.28 8.02 -20.36
N ALA A 17 -43.13 8.05 -19.04
CA ALA A 17 -41.92 8.51 -18.37
C ALA A 17 -41.12 7.30 -17.89
N ILE A 18 -39.87 7.20 -18.32
CA ILE A 18 -38.92 6.15 -17.91
C ILE A 18 -37.78 6.84 -17.17
N ARG A 19 -37.37 6.27 -16.03
CA ARG A 19 -36.26 6.77 -15.21
C ARG A 19 -35.27 5.63 -14.96
N ASP A 20 -33.99 5.94 -15.09
CA ASP A 20 -32.91 5.08 -14.63
C ASP A 20 -32.64 5.35 -13.15
N GLU A 21 -32.62 4.32 -12.31
CA GLU A 21 -32.39 4.45 -10.87
C GLU A 21 -30.96 4.11 -10.52
N VAL A 22 -30.31 5.00 -9.75
CA VAL A 22 -28.96 4.74 -9.24
C VAL A 22 -29.02 3.68 -8.16
N ARG A 23 -28.22 2.63 -8.33
CA ARG A 23 -28.08 1.55 -7.35
C ARG A 23 -27.69 2.09 -5.96
N PRO A 24 -28.37 1.68 -4.86
CA PRO A 24 -28.06 2.18 -3.51
C PRO A 24 -26.61 1.96 -3.09
N GLU A 25 -26.05 0.80 -3.42
CA GLU A 25 -24.65 0.44 -3.15
C GLU A 25 -23.65 1.34 -3.90
N ALA A 26 -23.99 1.79 -5.11
CA ALA A 26 -23.15 2.70 -5.89
C ALA A 26 -23.08 4.08 -5.21
N VAL A 27 -24.19 4.59 -4.67
CA VAL A 27 -24.20 5.86 -3.92
C VAL A 27 -23.28 5.80 -2.70
N GLN A 28 -23.31 4.67 -1.97
CA GLN A 28 -22.43 4.47 -0.81
C GLN A 28 -20.96 4.39 -1.22
N ALA A 29 -20.65 3.63 -2.28
CA ALA A 29 -19.29 3.50 -2.81
C ALA A 29 -18.74 4.85 -3.33
N ILE A 30 -19.54 5.63 -4.06
CA ILE A 30 -19.18 6.99 -4.52
C ILE A 30 -18.83 7.88 -3.34
N ARG A 31 -19.63 7.86 -2.26
CA ARG A 31 -19.32 8.64 -1.04
C ARG A 31 -17.98 8.23 -0.42
N GLN A 32 -17.71 6.93 -0.32
CA GLN A 32 -16.45 6.43 0.26
C GLN A 32 -15.25 6.84 -0.60
N VAL A 33 -15.34 6.66 -1.91
CA VAL A 33 -14.28 7.03 -2.86
C VAL A 33 -14.03 8.55 -2.86
N LYS A 34 -15.09 9.36 -2.77
CA LYS A 34 -14.96 10.83 -2.64
C LYS A 34 -14.33 11.25 -1.32
N ARG A 35 -14.68 10.60 -0.20
CA ARG A 35 -14.02 10.81 1.11
C ARG A 35 -12.54 10.43 1.08
N ALA A 36 -12.19 9.45 0.27
CA ALA A 36 -10.82 9.02 0.03
C ALA A 36 -9.99 9.98 -0.85
N GLY A 37 -10.51 11.17 -1.13
CA GLY A 37 -9.85 12.20 -1.95
C GLY A 37 -9.82 11.89 -3.45
N VAL A 38 -10.53 10.86 -3.93
CA VAL A 38 -10.59 10.51 -5.35
C VAL A 38 -11.73 11.29 -6.01
N GLN A 39 -11.39 12.07 -7.03
CA GLN A 39 -12.36 12.76 -7.87
C GLN A 39 -13.06 11.77 -8.81
N ILE A 40 -14.39 11.84 -8.88
CA ILE A 40 -15.21 11.05 -9.80
C ILE A 40 -15.84 12.00 -10.82
N VAL A 41 -15.70 11.66 -12.10
CA VAL A 41 -16.33 12.38 -13.22
C VAL A 41 -17.24 11.41 -13.97
N MET A 42 -18.54 11.69 -13.97
CA MET A 42 -19.52 10.94 -14.76
C MET A 42 -19.47 11.40 -16.21
N ILE A 43 -19.26 10.46 -17.14
CA ILE A 43 -19.25 10.73 -18.58
C ILE A 43 -20.38 9.94 -19.23
N THR A 44 -21.37 10.61 -19.82
CA THR A 44 -22.56 9.97 -20.41
C THR A 44 -22.91 10.57 -21.78
N GLY A 45 -23.57 9.76 -22.62
CA GLY A 45 -24.18 10.19 -23.88
C GLY A 45 -25.54 10.88 -23.70
N ASP A 46 -26.10 10.86 -22.49
CA ASP A 46 -27.40 11.45 -22.18
C ASP A 46 -27.42 12.97 -22.29
N ARG A 47 -28.64 13.52 -22.34
CA ARG A 47 -28.86 14.96 -22.27
C ARG A 47 -28.43 15.52 -20.92
N LYS A 48 -28.04 16.80 -20.91
CA LYS A 48 -27.51 17.50 -19.74
C LYS A 48 -28.47 17.43 -18.55
N GLU A 49 -29.77 17.60 -18.78
CA GLU A 49 -30.79 17.61 -17.72
C GLU A 49 -30.88 16.25 -17.02
N THR A 50 -30.89 15.16 -17.78
CA THR A 50 -30.90 13.79 -17.24
C THR A 50 -29.61 13.48 -16.50
N ALA A 51 -28.46 13.81 -17.09
CA ALA A 51 -27.15 13.58 -16.46
C ALA A 51 -27.02 14.33 -15.13
N VAL A 52 -27.50 15.57 -15.06
CA VAL A 52 -27.50 16.37 -13.80
C VAL A 52 -28.42 15.75 -12.76
N ALA A 53 -29.60 15.25 -13.14
CA ALA A 53 -30.50 14.58 -12.21
C ALA A 53 -29.85 13.33 -11.60
N ILE A 54 -29.32 12.44 -12.45
CA ILE A 54 -28.64 11.22 -12.00
C ILE A 54 -27.40 11.54 -11.16
N ALA A 55 -26.61 12.54 -11.54
CA ALA A 55 -25.42 12.94 -10.77
C ALA A 55 -25.75 13.54 -9.40
N LYS A 56 -26.91 14.21 -9.25
CA LYS A 56 -27.40 14.66 -7.94
C LYS A 56 -27.84 13.48 -7.07
N ASP A 57 -28.61 12.56 -7.64
CA ASP A 57 -29.07 11.34 -6.94
C ASP A 57 -27.88 10.47 -6.49
N ALA A 58 -26.84 10.37 -7.33
CA ALA A 58 -25.60 9.66 -7.02
C ALA A 58 -24.70 10.38 -6.01
N GLY A 59 -24.98 11.65 -5.67
CA GLY A 59 -24.17 12.46 -4.74
C GLY A 59 -22.85 12.99 -5.33
N LEU A 60 -22.74 13.08 -6.66
CA LEU A 60 -21.58 13.64 -7.34
C LEU A 60 -21.58 15.17 -7.29
N LEU A 61 -22.74 15.77 -7.59
CA LEU A 61 -22.97 17.22 -7.55
C LEU A 61 -23.44 17.63 -6.15
N THR A 62 -22.55 18.25 -5.38
CA THR A 62 -22.83 18.64 -3.99
C THR A 62 -22.40 20.07 -3.67
N ASP A 63 -21.41 20.59 -4.37
CA ASP A 63 -20.86 21.94 -4.18
C ASP A 63 -21.37 22.87 -5.30
N PRO A 64 -21.75 24.13 -5.01
CA PRO A 64 -22.08 25.12 -6.05
C PRO A 64 -20.99 25.33 -7.11
N ARG A 65 -19.73 25.00 -6.80
CA ARG A 65 -18.58 25.07 -7.72
C ARG A 65 -18.46 23.87 -8.64
N ASP A 66 -19.21 22.79 -8.42
CA ASP A 66 -19.13 21.59 -9.25
C ASP A 66 -19.59 21.91 -10.70
N LEU A 67 -18.77 21.51 -11.68
CA LEU A 67 -18.97 21.84 -13.08
C LEU A 67 -19.61 20.68 -13.88
N VAL A 68 -20.48 21.07 -14.80
CA VAL A 68 -21.18 20.18 -15.74
C VAL A 68 -20.98 20.71 -17.15
N TRP A 69 -20.26 19.95 -17.98
CA TRP A 69 -19.99 20.30 -19.36
C TRP A 69 -20.74 19.39 -20.34
N THR A 70 -20.95 19.91 -21.54
CA THR A 70 -21.34 19.13 -22.72
C THR A 70 -20.12 18.92 -23.62
N SER A 71 -20.23 18.01 -24.59
CA SER A 71 -19.22 17.88 -25.64
C SER A 71 -18.96 19.20 -26.39
N GLN A 72 -20.00 20.02 -26.61
CA GLN A 72 -19.85 21.33 -27.26
C GLN A 72 -19.04 22.31 -26.40
N ASP A 73 -19.28 22.32 -25.09
CA ASP A 73 -18.51 23.16 -24.16
C ASP A 73 -17.03 22.74 -24.16
N LEU A 74 -16.76 21.43 -24.12
CA LEU A 74 -15.41 20.88 -24.20
C LEU A 74 -14.71 21.27 -25.52
N ALA A 75 -15.42 21.20 -26.64
CA ALA A 75 -14.87 21.56 -27.95
C ALA A 75 -14.56 23.07 -28.07
N ALA A 76 -15.33 23.93 -27.39
CA ALA A 76 -15.12 25.38 -27.40
C ALA A 76 -13.94 25.83 -26.51
N MET A 77 -13.63 25.08 -25.44
CA MET A 77 -12.56 25.40 -24.51
C MET A 77 -11.19 24.92 -24.98
N SER A 78 -10.16 25.71 -24.69
CA SER A 78 -8.77 25.32 -24.84
C SER A 78 -8.33 24.30 -23.78
N ASP A 79 -7.26 23.56 -24.08
CA ASP A 79 -6.71 22.56 -23.16
C ASP A 79 -6.28 23.16 -21.81
N GLU A 80 -5.78 24.39 -21.79
CA GLU A 80 -5.36 25.08 -20.56
C GLU A 80 -6.55 25.51 -19.70
N GLU A 81 -7.64 25.99 -20.32
CA GLU A 81 -8.88 26.31 -19.60
C GLU A 81 -9.50 25.07 -18.94
N ILE A 82 -9.47 23.94 -19.65
CA ILE A 82 -9.93 22.65 -19.13
C ILE A 82 -9.09 22.24 -17.92
N LYS A 83 -7.75 22.33 -18.01
CA LYS A 83 -6.84 21.98 -16.90
C LYS A 83 -7.10 22.82 -15.64
N LEU A 84 -7.33 24.12 -15.78
CA LEU A 84 -7.60 25.02 -14.65
C LEU A 84 -8.88 24.62 -13.90
N SER A 85 -9.89 24.18 -14.64
CA SER A 85 -11.23 23.88 -14.09
C SER A 85 -11.45 22.39 -13.79
N LEU A 86 -10.52 21.52 -14.19
CA LEU A 86 -10.67 20.06 -14.13
C LEU A 86 -10.99 19.55 -12.72
N ARG A 87 -10.44 20.17 -11.68
CA ARG A 87 -10.65 19.77 -10.26
C ARG A 87 -12.12 19.85 -9.82
N HIS A 88 -12.87 20.73 -10.46
CA HIS A 88 -14.29 20.97 -10.17
C HIS A 88 -15.22 20.21 -11.11
N LEU A 89 -14.72 19.60 -12.17
CA LEU A 89 -15.53 18.82 -13.10
C LEU A 89 -16.14 17.59 -12.40
N ARG A 90 -17.45 17.39 -12.59
CA ARG A 90 -18.18 16.21 -12.09
C ARG A 90 -18.96 15.48 -13.16
N VAL A 91 -19.42 16.18 -14.20
CA VAL A 91 -20.26 15.57 -15.24
C VAL A 91 -19.87 16.09 -16.62
N VAL A 92 -19.77 15.17 -17.57
CA VAL A 92 -19.69 15.44 -19.00
C VAL A 92 -20.86 14.72 -19.68
N SER A 93 -21.75 15.50 -20.29
CA SER A 93 -22.97 15.01 -20.95
C SER A 93 -22.83 15.09 -22.48
N ARG A 94 -23.63 14.29 -23.21
CA ARG A 94 -23.52 14.13 -24.66
C ARG A 94 -22.09 13.86 -25.13
N ALA A 95 -21.32 13.15 -24.31
CA ALA A 95 -19.88 12.97 -24.51
C ALA A 95 -19.59 12.12 -25.74
N LEU A 96 -18.60 12.55 -26.53
CA LEU A 96 -18.09 11.78 -27.66
C LEU A 96 -16.90 10.92 -27.23
N PRO A 97 -16.56 9.86 -28.01
CA PRO A 97 -15.39 9.02 -27.72
C PRO A 97 -14.07 9.81 -27.61
N MET A 98 -13.91 10.83 -28.47
CA MET A 98 -12.73 11.71 -28.45
C MET A 98 -12.67 12.60 -27.20
N ASP A 99 -13.81 12.96 -26.61
CA ASP A 99 -13.85 13.76 -25.38
C ASP A 99 -13.29 12.97 -24.19
N LYS A 100 -13.68 11.69 -24.09
CA LYS A 100 -13.14 10.75 -23.09
C LYS A 100 -11.61 10.69 -23.18
N LEU A 101 -11.08 10.47 -24.38
CA LEU A 101 -9.64 10.39 -24.61
C LEU A 101 -8.92 11.72 -24.31
N ARG A 102 -9.51 12.86 -24.69
CA ARG A 102 -8.95 14.19 -24.42
C ARG A 102 -8.85 14.45 -22.92
N LEU A 103 -9.89 14.16 -22.15
CA LEU A 103 -9.89 14.33 -20.69
C LEU A 103 -8.83 13.47 -20.01
N VAL A 104 -8.69 12.21 -20.41
CA VAL A 104 -7.64 11.31 -19.88
C VAL A 104 -6.25 11.91 -20.13
N ASN A 105 -5.98 12.37 -21.35
CA ASN A 105 -4.69 12.99 -21.69
C ASN A 105 -4.40 14.25 -20.87
N LEU A 106 -5.38 15.14 -20.72
CA LEU A 106 -5.21 16.38 -19.97
C LEU A 106 -4.98 16.12 -18.48
N ALA A 107 -5.72 15.19 -17.89
CA ALA A 107 -5.52 14.79 -16.50
C ALA A 107 -4.12 14.20 -16.27
N GLN A 108 -3.62 13.36 -17.19
CA GLN A 108 -2.26 12.82 -17.12
C GLN A 108 -1.18 13.89 -17.28
N GLN A 109 -1.39 14.90 -18.15
CA GLN A 109 -0.49 16.05 -18.27
C GLN A 109 -0.42 16.88 -16.98
N MET A 110 -1.49 16.90 -16.19
CA MET A 110 -1.52 17.50 -14.85
C MET A 110 -0.88 16.62 -13.76
N ASN A 111 -0.22 15.52 -14.15
CA ASN A 111 0.40 14.55 -13.26
C ASN A 111 -0.60 13.86 -12.31
N LEU A 112 -1.87 13.75 -12.71
CA LEU A 112 -2.88 12.96 -12.03
C LEU A 112 -2.83 11.50 -12.51
N VAL A 113 -3.28 10.59 -11.65
CA VAL A 113 -3.49 9.18 -12.02
C VAL A 113 -4.95 9.00 -12.39
N VAL A 114 -5.21 8.47 -13.59
CA VAL A 114 -6.55 8.43 -14.17
C VAL A 114 -7.04 6.99 -14.26
N GLY A 115 -8.18 6.72 -13.62
CA GLY A 115 -8.99 5.52 -13.86
C GLY A 115 -10.11 5.83 -14.85
N MET A 116 -10.23 5.05 -15.91
CA MET A 116 -11.30 5.20 -16.92
C MET A 116 -12.18 3.95 -16.93
N THR A 117 -13.50 4.12 -16.99
CA THR A 117 -14.47 3.01 -17.12
C THR A 117 -15.09 2.99 -18.51
N GLY A 118 -15.31 1.82 -19.08
CA GLY A 118 -15.95 1.69 -20.40
C GLY A 118 -16.44 0.28 -20.71
N ASP A 119 -17.44 0.21 -21.57
CA ASP A 119 -18.13 -1.03 -21.97
C ASP A 119 -18.16 -1.19 -23.51
N GLY A 120 -18.09 -0.09 -24.26
CA GLY A 120 -18.15 -0.08 -25.71
C GLY A 120 -16.79 -0.07 -26.42
N VAL A 121 -16.78 -0.48 -27.69
CA VAL A 121 -15.61 -0.38 -28.60
C VAL A 121 -15.09 1.06 -28.71
N ASN A 122 -16.02 2.02 -28.60
CA ASN A 122 -15.70 3.45 -28.62
C ASN A 122 -14.86 3.91 -27.41
N ASP A 123 -14.89 3.16 -26.31
CA ASP A 123 -14.17 3.51 -25.09
C ASP A 123 -12.78 2.89 -25.04
N SER A 124 -12.50 1.90 -25.89
CA SER A 124 -11.21 1.19 -25.94
C SER A 124 -9.99 2.12 -26.06
N PRO A 125 -9.99 3.20 -26.88
CA PRO A 125 -8.85 4.12 -26.93
C PRO A 125 -8.61 4.85 -25.60
N ALA A 126 -9.69 5.27 -24.91
CA ALA A 126 -9.59 5.98 -23.64
C ALA A 126 -9.21 5.03 -22.49
N LEU A 127 -9.77 3.81 -22.49
CA LEU A 127 -9.41 2.73 -21.55
C LEU A 127 -7.92 2.42 -21.65
N LYS A 128 -7.41 2.20 -22.86
CA LYS A 128 -6.00 1.86 -23.06
C LYS A 128 -5.04 3.00 -22.73
N ARG A 129 -5.51 4.25 -22.83
CA ARG A 129 -4.70 5.44 -22.56
C ARG A 129 -4.63 5.78 -21.07
N ALA A 130 -5.66 5.42 -20.31
CA ALA A 130 -5.72 5.66 -18.87
C ALA A 130 -4.59 4.94 -18.12
N ASP A 131 -4.29 5.39 -16.90
CA ASP A 131 -3.31 4.69 -16.06
C ASP A 131 -3.86 3.36 -15.55
N VAL A 132 -5.19 3.28 -15.38
CA VAL A 132 -5.93 2.04 -15.12
C VAL A 132 -7.25 2.06 -15.90
N GLY A 133 -7.40 1.15 -16.86
CA GLY A 133 -8.66 0.92 -17.57
C GLY A 133 -9.55 -0.11 -16.87
N PHE A 134 -10.78 0.26 -16.54
CA PHE A 134 -11.82 -0.61 -15.99
C PHE A 134 -12.84 -0.97 -17.07
N ALA A 135 -12.78 -2.21 -17.54
CA ALA A 135 -13.75 -2.71 -18.52
C ALA A 135 -14.94 -3.37 -17.82
N MET A 136 -16.15 -3.14 -18.33
CA MET A 136 -17.37 -3.75 -17.80
C MET A 136 -17.50 -5.21 -18.26
N GLY A 137 -17.99 -6.09 -17.40
CA GLY A 137 -18.18 -7.52 -17.65
C GLY A 137 -19.23 -7.78 -18.72
N SER A 138 -20.29 -6.97 -18.75
CA SER A 138 -21.28 -6.96 -19.85
C SER A 138 -20.78 -6.25 -21.12
N GLY A 139 -19.60 -5.64 -21.08
CA GLY A 139 -19.03 -4.89 -22.19
C GLY A 139 -18.58 -5.76 -23.37
N THR A 140 -18.23 -5.11 -24.46
CA THR A 140 -17.71 -5.79 -25.67
C THR A 140 -16.33 -6.40 -25.39
N GLU A 141 -15.99 -7.48 -26.10
CA GLU A 141 -14.66 -8.12 -25.95
C GLU A 141 -13.51 -7.13 -26.24
N VAL A 142 -13.71 -6.21 -27.19
CA VAL A 142 -12.72 -5.15 -27.51
C VAL A 142 -12.54 -4.18 -26.34
N ALA A 143 -13.57 -3.93 -25.53
CA ALA A 143 -13.44 -3.11 -24.32
C ALA A 143 -12.70 -3.88 -23.22
N LYS A 144 -13.00 -5.18 -23.05
CA LYS A 144 -12.33 -6.06 -22.07
C LYS A 144 -10.85 -6.24 -22.36
N GLU A 145 -10.47 -6.42 -23.62
CA GLU A 145 -9.05 -6.51 -24.04
C GLU A 145 -8.31 -5.17 -23.89
N ALA A 146 -9.02 -4.04 -24.00
CA ALA A 146 -8.43 -2.72 -23.85
C ALA A 146 -8.20 -2.30 -22.39
N GLY A 147 -9.05 -2.79 -21.47
CA GLY A 147 -8.94 -2.52 -20.03
C GLY A 147 -7.86 -3.36 -19.33
N ASP A 148 -7.39 -2.87 -18.19
CA ASP A 148 -6.44 -3.57 -17.32
C ASP A 148 -7.14 -4.44 -16.27
N ILE A 149 -8.34 -4.02 -15.85
CA ILE A 149 -9.18 -4.71 -14.87
C ILE A 149 -10.59 -4.88 -15.44
N VAL A 150 -11.12 -6.10 -15.44
CA VAL A 150 -12.50 -6.40 -15.86
C VAL A 150 -13.41 -6.51 -14.62
N ILE A 151 -14.47 -5.70 -14.57
CA ILE A 151 -15.47 -5.69 -13.50
C ILE A 151 -16.62 -6.63 -13.87
N LEU A 152 -16.58 -7.85 -13.34
CA LEU A 152 -17.50 -8.92 -13.74
C LEU A 152 -18.98 -8.66 -13.38
N ASP A 153 -19.25 -7.86 -12.36
CA ASP A 153 -20.60 -7.59 -11.83
C ASP A 153 -21.16 -6.22 -12.24
N ASP A 154 -20.45 -5.51 -13.12
CA ASP A 154 -20.79 -4.17 -13.61
C ASP A 154 -21.08 -3.14 -12.49
N ASN A 155 -20.48 -3.33 -11.31
CA ASN A 155 -20.78 -2.53 -10.13
C ASN A 155 -19.65 -1.56 -9.77
N PHE A 156 -20.00 -0.31 -9.47
CA PHE A 156 -19.06 0.69 -8.96
C PHE A 156 -18.44 0.29 -7.61
N LEU A 157 -19.14 -0.54 -6.82
CA LEU A 157 -18.59 -1.11 -5.58
C LEU A 157 -17.28 -1.87 -5.82
N SER A 158 -17.18 -2.61 -6.94
CA SER A 158 -15.99 -3.36 -7.32
C SER A 158 -14.80 -2.43 -7.62
N ILE A 159 -15.05 -1.23 -8.17
CA ILE A 159 -14.02 -0.21 -8.37
C ILE A 159 -13.53 0.33 -7.02
N LYS A 160 -14.43 0.62 -6.08
CA LYS A 160 -14.05 0.98 -4.70
C LYS A 160 -13.16 -0.11 -4.08
N GLN A 161 -13.52 -1.37 -4.28
CA GLN A 161 -12.78 -2.50 -3.75
C GLN A 161 -11.39 -2.63 -4.39
N ALA A 162 -11.28 -2.41 -5.70
CA ALA A 162 -9.99 -2.36 -6.40
C ALA A 162 -9.08 -1.26 -5.85
N ILE A 163 -9.61 -0.07 -5.57
CA ILE A 163 -8.85 1.03 -4.95
C ILE A 163 -8.35 0.61 -3.55
N LEU A 164 -9.20 0.00 -2.73
CA LEU A 164 -8.84 -0.48 -1.39
C LEU A 164 -7.72 -1.54 -1.44
N TYR A 165 -7.84 -2.53 -2.33
CA TYR A 165 -6.79 -3.55 -2.49
C TYR A 165 -5.50 -2.95 -3.04
N GLY A 166 -5.57 -2.01 -3.99
CA GLY A 166 -4.39 -1.30 -4.50
C GLY A 166 -3.65 -0.54 -3.39
N ARG A 167 -4.38 0.19 -2.54
CA ARG A 167 -3.80 0.87 -1.36
C ARG A 167 -3.20 -0.12 -0.36
N THR A 168 -3.85 -1.27 -0.17
CA THR A 168 -3.36 -2.33 0.72
C THR A 168 -2.04 -2.90 0.22
N ILE A 169 -1.95 -3.26 -1.07
CA ILE A 169 -0.73 -3.78 -1.70
C ILE A 169 0.41 -2.77 -1.57
N TYR A 170 0.14 -1.48 -1.82
CA TYR A 170 1.15 -0.43 -1.65
C TYR A 170 1.70 -0.39 -0.21
N HIS A 171 0.84 -0.41 0.80
CA HIS A 171 1.25 -0.46 2.20
C HIS A 171 2.05 -1.73 2.54
N SER A 172 1.63 -2.88 2.02
CA SER A 172 2.37 -4.15 2.18
C SER A 172 3.78 -4.07 1.60
N ILE A 173 3.94 -3.48 0.41
CA ILE A 173 5.24 -3.24 -0.22
C ILE A 173 6.09 -2.31 0.66
N CYS A 174 5.54 -1.21 1.16
CA CYS A 174 6.28 -0.30 2.04
C CYS A 174 6.71 -0.98 3.35
N LYS A 175 5.87 -1.83 3.96
CA LYS A 175 6.22 -2.61 5.15
C LYS A 175 7.35 -3.59 4.84
N PHE A 176 7.24 -4.34 3.75
CA PHE A 176 8.28 -5.27 3.30
C PHE A 176 9.62 -4.55 3.07
N ILE A 177 9.62 -3.43 2.35
CA ILE A 177 10.83 -2.64 2.09
C ILE A 177 11.43 -2.11 3.39
N THR A 178 10.61 -1.60 4.31
CA THR A 178 11.09 -1.09 5.61
C THR A 178 11.77 -2.20 6.40
N PHE A 179 11.17 -3.40 6.43
CA PHE A 179 11.73 -4.56 7.09
C PHE A 179 13.06 -5.00 6.46
N GLN A 180 13.08 -5.20 5.14
CA GLN A 180 14.24 -5.66 4.39
C GLN A 180 15.41 -4.66 4.50
N LEU A 181 15.15 -3.38 4.25
CA LEU A 181 16.20 -2.37 4.34
C LEU A 181 16.77 -2.24 5.75
N SER A 182 15.98 -2.48 6.81
CA SER A 182 16.45 -2.38 8.21
C SER A 182 17.55 -3.39 8.50
N ILE A 183 17.33 -4.62 8.05
CA ILE A 183 18.27 -5.72 8.23
C ILE A 183 19.50 -5.53 7.34
N ASN A 184 19.32 -5.04 6.11
CA ASN A 184 20.42 -4.75 5.20
C ASN A 184 21.32 -3.63 5.74
N PHE A 185 20.71 -2.54 6.23
CA PHE A 185 21.44 -1.44 6.82
C PHE A 185 22.26 -1.88 8.04
N SER A 186 21.66 -2.67 8.95
CA SER A 186 22.41 -3.21 10.09
C SER A 186 23.51 -4.18 9.68
N ALA A 187 23.26 -5.08 8.72
CA ALA A 187 24.25 -6.05 8.26
C ALA A 187 25.49 -5.35 7.65
N VAL A 188 25.26 -4.35 6.80
CA VAL A 188 26.34 -3.53 6.22
C VAL A 188 27.10 -2.80 7.33
N LEU A 189 26.40 -2.17 8.27
CA LEU A 189 27.05 -1.40 9.33
C LEU A 189 27.84 -2.30 10.29
N ILE A 190 27.35 -3.51 10.60
CA ILE A 190 28.07 -4.50 11.42
C ILE A 190 29.36 -4.93 10.73
N ASN A 191 29.29 -5.27 9.44
CA ASN A 191 30.47 -5.67 8.67
C ASN A 191 31.48 -4.52 8.53
N PHE A 192 31.01 -3.28 8.44
CA PHE A 192 31.86 -2.09 8.43
C PHE A 192 32.54 -1.84 9.79
N MET A 193 31.81 -2.02 10.91
CA MET A 193 32.31 -1.76 12.25
C MET A 193 33.21 -2.88 12.81
N ALA A 194 33.01 -4.13 12.37
CA ALA A 194 33.69 -5.29 12.94
C ALA A 194 35.24 -5.22 12.90
N PRO A 195 35.90 -4.76 11.82
CA PRO A 195 37.36 -4.60 11.80
C PRO A 195 37.90 -3.64 12.87
N PHE A 196 37.15 -2.57 13.18
CA PHE A 196 37.55 -1.59 14.21
C PHE A 196 37.49 -2.16 15.63
N ILE A 197 36.72 -3.24 15.81
CA ILE A 197 36.53 -3.92 17.09
C ILE A 197 37.48 -5.14 17.19
N GLY A 198 38.26 -5.44 16.15
CA GLY A 198 39.15 -6.60 16.12
C GLY A 198 38.43 -7.92 15.79
N ILE A 199 37.23 -7.86 15.24
CA ILE A 199 36.46 -9.03 14.81
C ILE A 199 36.61 -9.21 13.29
N GLU A 200 37.33 -10.26 12.88
CA GLU A 200 37.57 -10.51 11.45
C GLU A 200 36.31 -10.96 10.69
N LYS A 201 35.44 -11.74 11.36
CA LYS A 201 34.28 -12.38 10.73
C LYS A 201 33.06 -12.32 11.66
N PRO A 202 32.33 -11.19 11.70
CA PRO A 202 31.13 -11.06 12.52
C PRO A 202 30.02 -12.00 12.03
N LEU A 203 29.75 -12.01 10.72
CA LEU A 203 28.84 -12.96 10.10
C LEU A 203 29.59 -13.72 9.02
N THR A 204 29.44 -15.04 8.98
CA THR A 204 30.01 -15.85 7.90
C THR A 204 29.22 -15.65 6.61
N ILE A 205 29.83 -15.95 5.45
CA ILE A 205 29.17 -15.87 4.15
C ILE A 205 27.87 -16.69 4.15
N ILE A 206 27.88 -17.88 4.74
CA ILE A 206 26.72 -18.77 4.80
C ILE A 206 25.64 -18.22 5.74
N GLN A 207 26.02 -17.60 6.87
CA GLN A 207 25.07 -16.92 7.76
C GLN A 207 24.40 -15.72 7.06
N ILE A 208 25.15 -14.95 6.27
CA ILE A 208 24.61 -13.84 5.46
C ILE A 208 23.62 -14.37 4.42
N LEU A 209 23.93 -15.49 3.74
CA LEU A 209 23.00 -16.12 2.80
C LEU A 209 21.69 -16.56 3.48
N TRP A 210 21.77 -17.11 4.69
CA TRP A 210 20.58 -17.43 5.48
C TRP A 210 19.78 -16.19 5.86
N ILE A 211 20.45 -15.12 6.32
CA ILE A 211 19.80 -13.84 6.64
C ILE A 211 19.07 -13.30 5.40
N ASN A 212 19.71 -13.30 4.22
CA ASN A 212 19.12 -12.84 2.96
C ASN A 212 17.86 -13.65 2.60
N LEU A 213 17.90 -14.98 2.75
CA LEU A 213 16.74 -15.83 2.49
C LEU A 213 15.57 -15.50 3.41
N VAL A 214 15.86 -15.27 4.70
CA VAL A 214 14.86 -14.88 5.71
C VAL A 214 14.25 -13.52 5.37
N MET A 215 15.07 -12.53 5.04
CA MET A 215 14.61 -11.16 4.86
C MET A 215 13.99 -10.86 3.50
N ASP A 216 14.31 -11.64 2.46
CA ASP A 216 13.77 -11.44 1.12
C ASP A 216 12.60 -12.40 0.87
N THR A 217 12.90 -13.70 0.72
CA THR A 217 11.92 -14.69 0.25
C THR A 217 10.85 -14.97 1.28
N LEU A 218 11.26 -15.28 2.53
CA LEU A 218 10.30 -15.59 3.59
C LEU A 218 9.50 -14.34 3.99
N ALA A 219 10.16 -13.19 4.14
CA ALA A 219 9.46 -11.96 4.47
C ALA A 219 8.47 -11.52 3.39
N ALA A 220 8.78 -11.67 2.10
CA ALA A 220 7.84 -11.36 1.02
C ALA A 220 6.55 -12.18 1.14
N LEU A 221 6.65 -13.47 1.47
CA LEU A 221 5.49 -14.33 1.75
C LEU A 221 4.71 -13.87 2.98
N ALA A 222 5.40 -13.42 4.03
CA ALA A 222 4.77 -12.96 5.26
C ALA A 222 3.99 -11.63 5.08
N PHE A 223 4.58 -10.66 4.38
CA PHE A 223 3.99 -9.33 4.17
C PHE A 223 3.03 -9.27 2.97
N GLY A 224 3.11 -10.21 2.02
CA GLY A 224 2.21 -10.26 0.87
C GLY A 224 0.74 -10.56 1.23
N GLY A 225 0.50 -11.24 2.35
CA GLY A 225 -0.84 -11.63 2.81
C GLY A 225 -1.53 -10.65 3.76
N GLU A 226 -1.10 -9.38 3.82
CA GLU A 226 -1.70 -8.39 4.71
C GLU A 226 -3.17 -8.09 4.33
N PRO A 227 -4.07 -7.96 5.33
CA PRO A 227 -5.49 -7.79 5.08
C PRO A 227 -5.81 -6.39 4.54
N ALA A 228 -6.84 -6.30 3.70
CA ALA A 228 -7.42 -5.03 3.31
C ALA A 228 -8.11 -4.37 4.52
N LEU A 229 -7.65 -3.15 4.88
CA LEU A 229 -8.20 -2.39 6.01
C LEU A 229 -8.91 -1.14 5.50
N GLU A 230 -10.17 -0.94 5.92
CA GLU A 230 -10.96 0.23 5.51
C GLU A 230 -10.32 1.56 5.89
N LYS A 231 -9.45 1.59 6.92
CA LYS A 231 -8.68 2.79 7.29
C LYS A 231 -7.85 3.36 6.12
N TYR A 232 -7.45 2.52 5.17
CA TYR A 232 -6.72 2.97 4.00
C TYR A 232 -7.58 3.78 3.04
N MET A 233 -8.91 3.71 3.13
CA MET A 233 -9.84 4.57 2.37
C MET A 233 -9.92 6.00 2.94
N ASP A 234 -9.45 6.24 4.16
CA ASP A 234 -9.43 7.58 4.75
C ASP A 234 -8.17 8.40 4.38
N GLU A 235 -7.22 7.78 3.67
CA GLU A 235 -6.02 8.44 3.19
C GLU A 235 -6.25 9.19 1.88
N ASP A 236 -5.58 10.34 1.70
CA ASP A 236 -5.52 11.02 0.42
C ASP A 236 -4.73 10.20 -0.62
N PRO A 237 -5.05 10.31 -1.92
CA PRO A 237 -4.30 9.66 -2.99
C PRO A 237 -2.82 10.08 -2.96
N LYS A 238 -1.91 9.10 -3.10
CA LYS A 238 -0.48 9.39 -3.17
C LYS A 238 -0.14 10.09 -4.48
N GLN A 239 0.77 11.07 -4.42
CA GLN A 239 1.27 11.73 -5.61
C GLN A 239 2.18 10.81 -6.41
N ARG A 240 2.17 10.93 -7.74
CA ARG A 240 2.99 10.11 -8.64
C ARG A 240 4.50 10.25 -8.39
N THR A 241 4.93 11.41 -7.93
CA THR A 241 6.34 11.75 -7.65
C THR A 241 6.75 11.50 -6.19
N ALA A 242 5.85 10.96 -5.37
CA ALA A 242 6.17 10.68 -3.97
C ALA A 242 7.26 9.58 -3.89
N PRO A 243 8.31 9.79 -3.08
CA PRO A 243 9.34 8.76 -2.90
C PRO A 243 8.75 7.53 -2.23
N LEU A 244 9.14 6.33 -2.70
CA LEU A 244 8.68 5.06 -2.14
C LEU A 244 9.09 4.89 -0.67
N VAL A 245 10.30 5.33 -0.32
CA VAL A 245 10.78 5.40 1.07
C VAL A 245 10.52 6.79 1.62
N SER A 246 9.46 6.92 2.42
CA SER A 246 9.13 8.18 3.09
C SER A 246 10.13 8.53 4.19
N ARG A 247 10.18 9.80 4.62
CA ARG A 247 11.02 10.23 5.76
C ARG A 247 10.70 9.45 7.04
N SER A 248 9.43 9.12 7.28
CA SER A 248 9.01 8.31 8.43
C SER A 248 9.53 6.87 8.34
N MET A 249 9.53 6.28 7.14
CA MET A 249 10.13 4.97 6.91
C MET A 249 11.64 5.02 7.13
N LEU A 250 12.32 6.04 6.61
CA LEU A 250 13.77 6.21 6.79
C LEU A 250 14.15 6.28 8.27
N VAL A 251 13.42 7.04 9.10
CA VAL A 251 13.67 7.12 10.55
C VAL A 251 13.43 5.77 11.23
N THR A 252 12.40 5.02 10.83
CA THR A 252 12.11 3.69 11.38
C THR A 252 13.23 2.71 11.04
N LEU A 253 13.62 2.70 9.76
CA LEU A 253 14.71 1.94 9.17
C LEU A 253 16.05 2.20 9.89
N THR A 254 16.45 3.46 9.99
CA THR A 254 17.76 3.81 10.57
C THR A 254 17.81 3.52 12.06
N LEU A 255 16.75 3.81 12.83
CA LEU A 255 16.72 3.49 14.26
C LEU A 255 16.74 1.98 14.52
N ALA A 256 15.96 1.20 13.77
CA ALA A 256 15.97 -0.26 13.90
C ALA A 256 17.34 -0.83 13.56
N GLY A 257 17.93 -0.41 12.44
CA GLY A 257 19.23 -0.91 12.03
C GLY A 257 20.38 -0.47 12.96
N LEU A 258 20.38 0.79 13.44
CA LEU A 258 21.32 1.26 14.47
C LEU A 258 21.18 0.46 15.77
N TRP A 259 19.96 0.15 16.19
CA TRP A 259 19.72 -0.69 17.37
C TRP A 259 20.30 -2.10 17.19
N MET A 260 20.02 -2.75 16.05
CA MET A 260 20.56 -4.08 15.75
C MET A 260 22.09 -4.07 15.70
N THR A 261 22.71 -3.04 15.12
CA THR A 261 24.16 -2.87 15.13
C THR A 261 24.70 -2.62 16.54
N ALA A 262 24.04 -1.79 17.35
CA ALA A 262 24.47 -1.55 18.73
C ALA A 262 24.44 -2.84 19.56
N MET A 263 23.38 -3.65 19.41
CA MET A 263 23.30 -4.97 20.03
C MET A 263 24.41 -5.90 19.53
N ALA A 264 24.71 -5.88 18.23
CA ALA A 264 25.84 -6.64 17.69
C ALA A 264 27.17 -6.24 18.34
N VAL A 265 27.47 -4.93 18.38
CA VAL A 265 28.69 -4.42 19.02
C VAL A 265 28.76 -4.84 20.48
N ILE A 266 27.65 -4.77 21.23
CA ILE A 266 27.59 -5.22 22.63
C ILE A 266 27.91 -6.71 22.74
N PHE A 267 27.36 -7.56 21.87
CA PHE A 267 27.68 -9.00 21.85
C PHE A 267 29.15 -9.29 21.56
N TYR A 268 29.81 -8.49 20.72
CA TYR A 268 31.22 -8.67 20.36
C TYR A 268 32.21 -8.05 21.35
N THR A 269 31.81 -7.02 22.09
CA THR A 269 32.74 -6.23 22.93
C THR A 269 32.55 -6.42 24.42
N SER A 270 31.34 -6.76 24.87
CA SER A 270 31.01 -6.73 26.29
C SER A 270 31.44 -8.03 26.99
N PRO A 271 32.39 -7.97 27.96
CA PRO A 271 32.76 -9.13 28.75
C PRO A 271 31.58 -9.64 29.59
N ALA A 272 30.68 -8.73 29.99
CA ALA A 272 29.49 -9.09 30.75
C ALA A 272 28.54 -9.98 29.94
N VAL A 273 28.42 -9.76 28.63
CA VAL A 273 27.60 -10.62 27.76
C VAL A 273 28.30 -11.94 27.52
N ASP A 274 29.61 -11.93 27.27
CA ASP A 274 30.39 -13.15 27.04
C ASP A 274 30.34 -14.10 28.24
N HIS A 275 30.40 -13.56 29.47
CA HIS A 275 30.26 -14.35 30.72
C HIS A 275 28.88 -15.01 30.90
N LEU A 276 27.84 -14.55 30.19
CA LEU A 276 26.53 -15.19 30.18
C LEU A 276 26.48 -16.42 29.28
N PHE A 277 27.48 -16.62 28.43
CA PHE A 277 27.66 -17.80 27.60
C PHE A 277 28.76 -18.69 28.16
N ARG A 278 28.73 -19.98 27.80
CA ARG A 278 29.81 -20.89 28.19
C ARG A 278 31.13 -20.47 27.55
N ASN A 279 32.18 -20.38 28.37
CA ASN A 279 33.54 -20.15 27.89
C ASN A 279 34.01 -21.33 27.04
N ALA A 280 34.43 -21.04 25.82
CA ALA A 280 34.98 -22.00 24.87
C ALA A 280 36.03 -21.31 23.99
N PRO A 281 36.95 -22.08 23.38
CA PRO A 281 37.83 -21.55 22.35
C PRO A 281 37.02 -20.80 21.28
N ASP A 282 37.54 -19.64 20.86
CA ASP A 282 36.96 -18.79 19.81
C ASP A 282 35.55 -18.22 20.08
N HIS A 283 35.10 -18.19 21.35
CA HIS A 283 33.81 -17.63 21.77
C HIS A 283 32.61 -18.15 20.95
N ILE A 284 32.66 -19.41 20.53
CA ILE A 284 31.68 -20.01 19.59
C ILE A 284 30.23 -19.93 20.10
N TYR A 285 30.01 -20.08 21.42
CA TYR A 285 28.69 -19.99 22.03
C TYR A 285 28.13 -18.56 21.98
N THR A 286 28.96 -17.55 22.28
CA THR A 286 28.61 -16.13 22.18
C THR A 286 28.28 -15.73 20.74
N TYR A 287 29.05 -16.19 19.75
CA TYR A 287 28.78 -15.93 18.33
C TYR A 287 27.56 -16.67 17.81
N THR A 288 27.28 -17.88 18.30
CA THR A 288 26.03 -18.58 17.99
C THR A 288 24.83 -17.86 18.61
N GLY A 289 24.98 -17.39 19.85
CA GLY A 289 24.00 -16.55 20.54
C GLY A 289 23.71 -15.27 19.77
N PHE A 290 24.75 -14.56 19.32
CA PHE A 290 24.59 -13.38 18.48
C PHE A 290 23.83 -13.69 17.18
N PHE A 291 24.21 -14.75 16.46
CA PHE A 291 23.54 -15.12 15.21
C PHE A 291 22.04 -15.40 15.43
N CYS A 292 21.70 -16.12 16.50
CA CYS A 292 20.31 -16.37 16.86
C CYS A 292 19.58 -15.10 17.30
N ALA A 293 20.22 -14.26 18.12
CA ALA A 293 19.67 -13.00 18.58
C ALA A 293 19.41 -12.04 17.41
N TYR A 294 20.30 -12.02 16.41
CA TYR A 294 20.14 -11.21 15.20
C TYR A 294 18.90 -11.63 14.40
N ILE A 295 18.71 -12.93 14.17
CA ILE A 295 17.52 -13.46 13.48
C ILE A 295 16.25 -13.24 14.30
N PHE A 296 16.29 -13.43 15.62
CA PHE A 296 15.12 -13.21 16.48
C PHE A 296 14.78 -11.73 16.60
N MET A 297 15.77 -10.82 16.64
CA MET A 297 15.56 -9.38 16.50
C MET A 297 14.93 -9.04 15.16
N ALA A 298 15.37 -9.66 14.06
CA ALA A 298 14.74 -9.49 12.76
C ALA A 298 13.27 -9.91 12.81
N VAL A 299 12.96 -11.11 13.31
CA VAL A 299 11.57 -11.58 13.51
C VAL A 299 10.76 -10.58 14.33
N ALA A 300 11.29 -10.14 15.49
CA ALA A 300 10.65 -9.16 16.36
C ALA A 300 10.43 -7.80 15.67
N ASN A 301 11.39 -7.33 14.88
CA ASN A 301 11.26 -6.13 14.05
C ASN A 301 10.17 -6.29 12.99
N GLY A 302 9.94 -7.52 12.48
CA GLY A 302 8.83 -7.82 11.59
C GLY A 302 7.48 -7.45 12.19
N PHE A 303 7.26 -7.76 13.48
CA PHE A 303 6.03 -7.36 14.19
C PHE A 303 5.94 -5.83 14.37
N ASN A 304 7.07 -5.17 14.66
CA ASN A 304 7.12 -3.70 14.79
C ASN A 304 6.75 -2.99 13.49
N VAL A 305 7.34 -3.42 12.37
CA VAL A 305 7.14 -2.83 11.04
C VAL A 305 5.73 -3.11 10.53
N ARG A 306 5.15 -4.25 10.89
CA ARG A 306 3.78 -4.61 10.50
C ARG A 306 2.72 -3.67 11.12
N SER A 307 2.91 -3.28 12.38
CA SER A 307 1.96 -2.47 13.12
C SER A 307 2.31 -0.98 13.09
N ASP A 308 1.36 -0.14 12.67
CA ASP A 308 1.50 1.32 12.70
C ASP A 308 1.46 1.88 14.13
N GLY A 309 0.80 1.15 15.04
CA GLY A 309 0.54 1.52 16.43
C GLY A 309 1.39 0.76 17.46
N LEU A 310 1.03 0.90 18.73
CA LEU A 310 1.68 0.19 19.85
C LEU A 310 1.20 -1.27 19.96
N ASN A 311 -0.01 -1.57 19.48
CA ASN A 311 -0.56 -2.92 19.46
C ASN A 311 0.10 -3.75 18.35
N LEU A 312 1.08 -4.58 18.71
CA LEU A 312 1.82 -5.45 17.79
C LEU A 312 0.97 -6.58 17.21
N LEU A 313 -0.06 -7.00 17.96
CA LEU A 313 -0.98 -8.08 17.59
C LEU A 313 -2.20 -7.59 16.80
N ASP A 314 -2.21 -6.32 16.41
CA ASP A 314 -3.34 -5.75 15.68
C ASP A 314 -3.55 -6.48 14.35
N HIS A 315 -4.79 -6.92 14.11
CA HIS A 315 -5.18 -7.70 12.93
C HIS A 315 -4.35 -8.97 12.66
N ILE A 316 -3.69 -9.53 13.68
CA ILE A 316 -2.78 -10.68 13.49
C ILE A 316 -3.50 -11.92 12.97
N THR A 317 -4.74 -12.13 13.39
CA THR A 317 -5.59 -13.26 13.00
C THR A 317 -6.03 -13.22 11.53
N LYS A 318 -5.99 -12.04 10.89
CA LYS A 318 -6.36 -11.89 9.48
C LYS A 318 -5.23 -12.25 8.49
N ASN A 319 -3.99 -12.34 8.98
CA ASN A 319 -2.83 -12.79 8.19
C ASN A 319 -2.13 -13.96 8.93
N PRO A 320 -2.68 -15.17 8.87
CA PRO A 320 -2.07 -16.34 9.49
C PRO A 320 -0.75 -16.74 8.81
N ALA A 321 -0.58 -16.43 7.52
CA ALA A 321 0.65 -16.70 6.78
C ALA A 321 1.86 -16.02 7.43
N PHE A 322 1.72 -14.77 7.88
CA PHE A 322 2.77 -14.07 8.63
C PHE A 322 3.21 -14.84 9.88
N LEU A 323 2.27 -15.35 10.68
CA LEU A 323 2.59 -16.13 11.88
C LEU A 323 3.31 -17.43 11.53
N TYR A 324 2.83 -18.16 10.51
CA TYR A 324 3.46 -19.40 10.08
C TYR A 324 4.88 -19.18 9.60
N VAL A 325 5.14 -18.13 8.82
CA VAL A 325 6.48 -17.82 8.33
C VAL A 325 7.41 -17.40 9.47
N MET A 326 6.95 -16.53 10.39
CA MET A 326 7.77 -16.11 11.54
C MET A 326 8.10 -17.30 12.46
N ALA A 327 7.12 -18.18 12.71
CA ALA A 327 7.35 -19.41 13.46
C ALA A 327 8.32 -20.36 12.73
N LEU A 328 8.20 -20.50 11.41
CA LEU A 328 9.10 -21.31 10.59
C LEU A 328 10.54 -20.80 10.68
N ILE A 329 10.77 -19.48 10.59
CA ILE A 329 12.10 -18.88 10.74
C ILE A 329 12.70 -19.24 12.11
N VAL A 330 11.92 -19.11 13.19
CA VAL A 330 12.37 -19.44 14.55
C VAL A 330 12.70 -20.93 14.67
N VAL A 331 11.84 -21.82 14.17
CA VAL A 331 12.05 -23.27 14.23
C VAL A 331 13.30 -23.67 13.44
N ILE A 332 13.47 -23.15 12.22
CA ILE A 332 14.67 -23.43 11.41
C ILE A 332 15.90 -22.88 12.13
N GLN A 333 15.86 -21.65 12.67
CA GLN A 333 16.99 -21.07 13.38
C GLN A 333 17.42 -21.92 14.59
N VAL A 334 16.46 -22.43 15.38
CA VAL A 334 16.76 -23.34 16.49
C VAL A 334 17.38 -24.64 15.97
N ALA A 335 16.82 -25.24 14.92
CA ALA A 335 17.37 -26.45 14.32
C ALA A 335 18.80 -26.25 13.77
N LEU A 336 19.09 -25.08 13.18
CA LEU A 336 20.43 -24.74 12.69
C LEU A 336 21.47 -24.70 13.82
N THR A 337 21.09 -24.41 15.08
CA THR A 337 22.05 -24.48 16.19
C THR A 337 22.48 -25.92 16.52
N TRP A 338 21.66 -26.93 16.18
CA TRP A 338 21.96 -28.34 16.43
C TRP A 338 22.63 -29.00 15.22
N PHE A 339 22.17 -28.68 14.01
CA PHE A 339 22.63 -29.32 12.77
C PHE A 339 23.65 -28.49 11.97
N GLY A 340 23.78 -27.19 12.22
CA GLY A 340 24.62 -26.29 11.44
C GLY A 340 26.12 -26.47 11.63
N GLY A 341 26.54 -26.98 12.80
CA GLY A 341 27.91 -27.36 13.12
C GLY A 341 28.99 -26.43 12.56
N ARG A 342 29.97 -27.00 11.87
CA ARG A 342 31.09 -26.25 11.26
C ARG A 342 30.68 -25.38 10.06
N LEU A 343 29.63 -25.76 9.34
CA LEU A 343 29.20 -25.05 8.13
C LEU A 343 28.67 -23.66 8.47
N LEU A 344 27.83 -23.57 9.49
CA LEU A 344 27.23 -22.31 9.94
C LEU A 344 27.98 -21.67 11.11
N ARG A 345 29.07 -22.28 11.60
CA ARG A 345 29.79 -21.86 12.81
C ARG A 345 28.83 -21.73 14.00
N THR A 346 28.03 -22.77 14.24
CA THR A 346 27.00 -22.78 15.28
C THR A 346 27.19 -23.94 16.26
N ALA A 347 26.92 -23.70 17.53
CA ALA A 347 26.91 -24.70 18.60
C ALA A 347 25.56 -24.72 19.36
N PRO A 348 25.14 -25.87 19.92
CA PRO A 348 23.88 -25.95 20.65
C PRO A 348 23.93 -25.11 21.93
N LEU A 349 22.92 -24.24 22.11
CA LEU A 349 22.78 -23.35 23.25
C LEU A 349 21.96 -24.00 24.38
N ASN A 350 22.30 -23.68 25.62
CA ASN A 350 21.55 -24.11 26.82
C ASN A 350 20.36 -23.16 27.10
N GLY A 351 19.51 -23.51 28.07
CA GLY A 351 18.31 -22.72 28.39
C GLY A 351 18.59 -21.29 28.87
N ALA A 352 19.69 -21.05 29.59
CA ALA A 352 20.08 -19.73 30.05
C ALA A 352 20.57 -18.84 28.89
N GLU A 353 21.39 -19.42 27.99
CA GLU A 353 21.89 -18.78 26.77
C GLU A 353 20.73 -18.40 25.84
N TRP A 354 19.72 -19.28 25.68
CA TRP A 354 18.49 -18.95 24.96
C TRP A 354 17.70 -17.81 25.62
N GLY A 355 17.69 -17.74 26.96
CA GLY A 355 17.10 -16.63 27.70
C GLY A 355 17.71 -15.28 27.29
N VAL A 356 19.04 -15.20 27.22
CA VAL A 356 19.76 -13.99 26.78
C VAL A 356 19.39 -13.63 25.33
N VAL A 357 19.33 -14.62 24.45
CA VAL A 357 18.94 -14.45 23.04
C VAL A 357 17.54 -13.86 22.91
N ILE A 358 16.56 -14.42 23.64
CA ILE A 358 15.17 -13.96 23.60
C ILE A 358 15.03 -12.55 24.21
N VAL A 359 15.65 -12.29 25.36
CA VAL A 359 15.61 -10.96 25.98
C VAL A 359 16.21 -9.90 25.06
N THR A 360 17.36 -10.19 24.44
CA THR A 360 17.98 -9.32 23.44
C THR A 360 17.03 -9.07 22.27
N ALA A 361 16.40 -10.12 21.74
CA ALA A 361 15.47 -10.01 20.63
C ALA A 361 14.27 -9.10 20.94
N LEU A 362 13.72 -9.19 22.15
CA LEU A 362 12.58 -8.37 22.56
C LEU A 362 12.94 -6.89 22.75
N THR A 363 14.21 -6.55 22.94
CA THR A 363 14.61 -5.15 23.15
C THR A 363 14.30 -4.25 21.95
N ILE A 364 14.33 -4.78 20.72
CA ILE A 364 13.98 -4.01 19.53
C ILE A 364 12.51 -3.60 19.51
N ILE A 365 11.63 -4.39 20.13
CA ILE A 365 10.21 -4.07 20.30
C ILE A 365 10.07 -2.85 21.20
N VAL A 366 10.78 -2.85 22.33
CA VAL A 366 10.77 -1.74 23.27
C VAL A 366 11.35 -0.48 22.64
N ALA A 367 12.45 -0.59 21.89
CA ALA A 367 13.05 0.52 21.17
C ALA A 367 12.08 1.15 20.16
N ASP A 368 11.34 0.33 19.41
CA ASP A 368 10.32 0.81 18.47
C ASP A 368 9.11 1.45 19.17
N TRP A 369 8.68 0.91 20.31
CA TRP A 369 7.63 1.53 21.12
C TRP A 369 8.02 2.92 21.59
N VAL A 370 9.24 3.10 22.11
CA VAL A 370 9.75 4.42 22.51
C VAL A 370 9.70 5.39 21.33
N ARG A 371 10.18 4.98 20.16
CA ARG A 371 10.11 5.77 18.93
C ARG A 371 8.66 6.15 18.56
N LYS A 372 7.73 5.18 18.60
CA LYS A 372 6.31 5.41 18.30
C LYS A 372 5.65 6.38 19.29
N ILE A 373 5.97 6.27 20.58
CA ILE A 373 5.49 7.19 21.62
C ILE A 373 6.01 8.60 21.35
N ILE A 374 7.30 8.77 21.08
CA ILE A 374 7.91 10.07 20.76
C ILE A 374 7.25 10.69 19.52
N ARG A 375 7.06 9.90 18.46
CA ARG A 375 6.37 10.34 17.24
C ARG A 375 4.96 10.84 17.53
N ASN A 376 4.19 10.09 18.33
CA ASN A 376 2.81 10.46 18.68
C ASN A 376 2.76 11.73 19.54
N LEU A 377 3.71 11.89 20.47
CA LEU A 377 3.83 13.11 21.29
C LEU A 377 4.19 14.33 20.43
N LEU A 378 5.14 14.21 19.51
CA LEU A 378 5.52 15.29 18.59
C LEU A 378 4.38 15.65 17.63
N ALA A 379 3.65 14.66 17.12
CA ALA A 379 2.47 14.90 16.28
C ALA A 379 1.33 15.59 17.05
N SER A 380 1.13 15.27 18.33
CA SER A 380 0.12 15.92 19.18
C SER A 380 0.45 17.39 19.48
N ARG A 381 1.74 17.73 19.61
CA ARG A 381 2.20 19.11 19.81
C ARG A 381 2.12 19.98 18.55
N GLY A 382 2.05 19.36 17.38
CA GLY A 382 1.94 20.05 16.08
C GLY A 382 0.51 20.41 15.64
N LYS A 383 -0.53 20.03 16.42
CA LYS A 383 -1.91 20.46 16.20
C LYS A 383 -2.27 21.58 17.18
N PRO A 384 -2.15 22.87 16.81
CA PRO A 384 -2.80 23.93 17.58
C PRO A 384 -4.33 23.80 17.42
N GLY A 385 -5.03 23.53 18.51
CA GLY A 385 -6.48 23.74 18.64
C GLY A 385 -7.40 22.64 18.13
N ALA A 386 -7.62 21.61 18.95
CA ALA A 386 -8.89 20.86 18.98
C ALA A 386 -9.15 20.38 20.40
N ALA A 387 -9.15 21.33 21.34
CA ALA A 387 -9.63 21.17 22.70
C ALA A 387 -10.12 22.55 23.17
N ALA A 388 -11.35 22.87 22.80
CA ALA A 388 -12.26 23.79 23.47
C ALA A 388 -13.67 23.50 22.95
#